data_AF-A0A9D2RZ12-F1
#
_entry.id   AF-A0A9D2RZ12-F1
#
_cell.length_a   1.000
_cell.length_b   1.000
_cell.length_c   1.000
_cell.angle_alpha   90.00
_cell.angle_beta   90.00
_cell.angle_gamma   90.00
#
_symmetry.space_group_name_H-M   'P 1'
#
loop_
_entity.id
_entity.type
_entity.pdbx_description
1 polymer ?
#
loop_
_entity_poly.entity_id
_entity_poly.type
_entity_poly.pdbx_seq_one_letter_code
_entity_poly.pdbx_strand_id
1 'polypeptide(L)'
;MEEKEISNIYAIPANYTDSGKLLGGMVEPRNAVETGFLLFLVGAPELLWIPMSGTIRVVVMTVTLLPLGVVSLMGVDGGSLFQYLGHILRFWTHRRKLHFRRVSSYGKEKRKAKKKGG
;
A
#
# COMPACT_ATOMS: atom_id res chain seq x y z
N MET A 1 13.65 -12.37 -50.54
CA MET A 1 13.38 -11.04 -49.98
C MET A 1 13.52 -11.20 -48.48
N GLU A 2 14.63 -10.71 -47.93
CA GLU A 2 14.98 -10.88 -46.52
C GLU A 2 14.06 -10.00 -45.68
N GLU A 3 13.14 -10.63 -44.95
CA GLU A 3 12.42 -9.96 -43.87
C GLU A 3 13.44 -9.58 -42.80
N LYS A 4 13.90 -8.33 -42.85
CA LYS A 4 14.55 -7.70 -41.71
C LYS A 4 13.52 -7.67 -40.60
N GLU A 5 13.58 -8.64 -39.70
CA GLU A 5 12.98 -8.57 -38.37
C GLU A 5 13.53 -7.30 -37.72
N ILE A 6 12.78 -6.19 -37.84
CA ILE A 6 13.04 -4.99 -37.08
C ILE A 6 12.65 -5.36 -35.66
N SER A 7 13.61 -5.93 -34.92
CA SER A 7 13.61 -5.90 -33.47
C SER A 7 13.61 -4.43 -33.07
N ASN A 8 12.40 -3.87 -32.99
CA ASN A 8 12.18 -2.50 -32.54
C ASN A 8 12.52 -2.46 -31.05
N ILE A 9 13.81 -2.34 -30.76
CA ILE A 9 14.33 -2.05 -29.43
C ILE A 9 13.86 -0.65 -29.09
N TYR A 10 12.77 -0.59 -28.32
CA TYR A 10 12.29 0.66 -27.75
C TYR A 10 13.11 0.98 -26.50
N ALA A 11 13.90 2.05 -26.58
CA ALA A 11 14.56 2.60 -25.41
C ALA A 11 13.50 3.23 -24.50
N ILE A 12 13.21 2.58 -23.37
CA ILE A 12 12.37 3.17 -22.32
C ILE A 12 13.19 4.28 -21.65
N PRO A 13 12.76 5.55 -21.67
CA PRO A 13 13.47 6.62 -21.00
C PRO A 13 13.51 6.36 -19.50
N ALA A 14 14.61 6.71 -18.84
CA ALA A 14 14.82 6.45 -17.41
C ALA A 14 13.67 6.99 -16.52
N ASN A 15 13.03 8.09 -16.92
CA ASN A 15 11.95 8.75 -16.18
C ASN A 15 10.54 8.26 -16.56
N TYR A 16 10.41 7.09 -17.20
CA TYR A 16 9.11 6.55 -17.62
C TYR A 16 8.12 6.38 -16.44
N THR A 17 8.63 6.13 -15.23
CA THR A 17 7.80 5.90 -14.03
C THR A 17 7.72 7.09 -13.06
N ASP A 18 8.40 8.20 -13.37
CA ASP A 18 8.49 9.38 -12.49
C ASP A 18 7.41 10.43 -12.75
N SER A 19 6.47 10.14 -13.64
CA SER A 19 5.38 11.07 -13.98
C SER A 19 4.57 11.44 -12.73
N GLY A 20 4.71 12.68 -12.27
CA GLY A 20 3.94 13.24 -11.15
C GLY A 20 4.49 12.96 -9.76
N LYS A 21 5.70 12.39 -9.61
CA LYS A 21 6.34 12.19 -8.29
C LYS A 21 7.09 13.45 -7.82
N LEU A 22 7.04 13.70 -6.52
CA LEU A 22 7.77 14.78 -5.84
C LEU A 22 9.24 14.39 -5.62
N LEU A 23 10.10 15.40 -5.46
CA LEU A 23 11.54 15.25 -5.21
C LEU A 23 12.26 14.37 -6.25
N GLY A 24 11.93 14.53 -7.53
CA GLY A 24 12.64 13.85 -8.63
C GLY A 24 12.42 12.33 -8.67
N GLY A 25 11.24 11.86 -8.23
CA GLY A 25 10.89 10.43 -8.23
C GLY A 25 10.86 9.79 -6.83
N MET A 26 11.39 10.48 -5.82
CA MET A 26 11.58 9.90 -4.48
C MET A 26 10.28 9.77 -3.66
N VAL A 27 9.31 10.67 -3.85
CA VAL A 27 8.09 10.68 -3.02
C VAL A 27 6.85 10.82 -3.89
N GLU A 28 5.89 9.92 -3.74
CA GLU A 28 4.60 10.09 -4.39
C GLU A 28 3.80 11.24 -3.75
N PRO A 29 3.14 12.11 -4.53
CA PRO A 29 2.38 13.23 -3.98
C PRO A 29 1.26 12.77 -3.04
N ARG A 30 0.70 11.57 -3.29
CA ARG A 30 -0.29 10.93 -2.41
C ARG A 30 0.30 10.66 -1.03
N ASN A 31 1.50 10.09 -0.99
CA ASN A 31 2.18 9.80 0.26
C ASN A 31 2.57 11.07 1.03
N ALA A 32 2.94 12.14 0.31
CA ALA A 32 3.20 13.44 0.93
C ALA A 32 1.96 14.05 1.59
N VAL A 33 0.79 13.99 0.92
CA VAL A 33 -0.48 14.48 1.47
C VAL A 33 -0.90 13.66 2.69
N GLU A 34 -0.82 12.34 2.61
CA GLU A 34 -1.14 11.44 3.74
C GLU A 34 -0.21 11.66 4.94
N THR A 35 1.09 11.83 4.67
CA THR A 35 2.07 12.17 5.70
C THR A 35 1.72 13.50 6.37
N GLY A 36 1.42 14.54 5.59
CA GLY A 36 1.05 15.85 6.13
C GLY A 36 -0.18 15.77 7.03
N PHE A 37 -1.20 15.01 6.61
CA PHE A 37 -2.38 14.76 7.42
C PHE A 37 -2.06 14.03 8.73
N LEU A 38 -1.21 12.99 8.66
CA LEU A 38 -0.83 12.18 9.83
C LEU A 38 0.00 12.99 10.83
N LEU A 39 0.96 13.79 10.34
CA LEU A 39 1.75 14.71 11.16
C LEU A 39 0.89 15.79 11.80
N PHE A 40 -0.11 16.32 11.09
CA PHE A 40 -1.05 17.27 11.66
C PHE A 40 -1.90 16.64 12.77
N LEU A 41 -2.41 15.42 12.53
CA LEU A 41 -3.25 14.70 13.49
C LEU A 41 -2.51 14.37 14.79
N VAL A 42 -1.21 14.07 14.72
CA VAL A 42 -0.37 13.79 15.90
C VAL A 42 0.22 15.08 16.51
N GLY A 43 0.65 16.03 15.69
CA GLY A 43 1.30 17.25 16.16
C GLY A 43 0.35 18.28 16.78
N ALA A 44 -0.90 18.37 16.30
CA ALA A 44 -1.90 19.26 16.88
C ALA A 44 -2.21 18.96 18.36
N PRO A 45 -2.49 17.71 18.78
CA PRO A 45 -2.71 17.40 20.19
C PRO A 45 -1.44 17.56 21.03
N GLU A 46 -0.25 17.25 20.50
CA GLU A 46 1.00 17.51 21.23
C GLU A 46 1.21 19.01 21.53
N LEU A 47 0.83 19.88 20.60
CA LEU A 47 0.93 21.32 20.77
C LEU A 47 -0.13 21.88 21.73
N LEU A 48 -1.36 21.36 21.70
CA LEU A 48 -2.47 21.92 22.45
C LEU A 48 -2.61 21.34 23.86
N TRP A 49 -2.35 20.05 24.05
CA TRP A 49 -2.68 19.35 25.31
C TRP A 49 -1.52 19.16 26.29
N ILE A 50 -0.25 19.38 25.90
CA ILE A 50 0.88 19.09 26.79
C ILE A 50 1.31 20.34 27.56
N PRO A 51 0.96 20.56 28.85
CA PRO A 51 1.35 21.76 29.61
C PRO A 51 2.82 21.73 30.04
N MET A 52 3.73 21.76 29.08
CA MET A 52 5.19 21.79 29.29
C MET A 52 5.76 23.13 28.82
N SER A 53 6.96 23.48 29.32
CA SER A 53 7.71 24.64 28.83
C SER A 53 7.90 24.58 27.32
N GLY A 54 7.75 25.73 26.63
CA GLY A 54 7.72 25.79 25.16
C GLY A 54 8.92 25.11 24.49
N THR A 55 10.12 25.26 25.06
CA THR A 55 11.35 24.63 24.54
C THR A 55 11.28 23.11 24.60
N ILE A 56 10.83 22.56 25.74
CA ILE A 56 10.73 21.10 25.92
C ILE A 56 9.63 20.54 25.03
N ARG A 57 8.51 21.27 24.88
CA ARG A 57 7.42 20.89 23.99
C ARG A 57 7.89 20.76 22.54
N VAL A 58 8.65 21.74 22.03
CA VAL A 58 9.20 21.68 20.67
C VAL A 58 10.17 20.50 20.50
N VAL A 59 11.03 20.23 21.50
CA VAL A 59 11.95 19.07 21.46
C VAL A 59 11.18 17.75 21.42
N VAL A 60 10.12 17.61 22.22
CA VAL A 60 9.28 16.40 22.21
C VAL A 60 8.62 16.24 20.84
N MET A 61 8.02 17.31 20.31
CA MET A 61 7.38 17.29 19.00
C MET A 61 8.34 16.91 17.89
N THR A 62 9.58 17.43 17.89
CA THR A 62 10.54 17.03 16.86
C THR A 62 10.95 15.56 17.02
N VAL A 63 11.19 15.10 18.25
CA VAL A 63 11.56 13.69 18.51
C VAL A 63 10.45 12.71 18.11
N THR A 64 9.16 13.09 18.21
CA THR A 64 8.03 12.25 17.81
C THR A 64 7.69 12.38 16.32
N LEU A 65 7.62 13.61 15.80
CA LEU A 65 7.16 13.89 14.43
C LEU A 65 8.21 13.57 13.36
N LEU A 66 9.51 13.76 13.61
CA LEU A 66 10.56 13.40 12.63
C LEU A 66 10.54 11.93 12.23
N PRO A 67 10.67 10.97 13.18
CA PRO A 67 10.68 9.56 12.81
C PRO A 67 9.35 9.13 12.19
N LEU A 68 8.24 9.67 12.68
CA LEU A 68 6.90 9.39 12.14
C LEU A 68 6.79 9.87 10.68
N GLY A 69 7.26 11.07 10.38
CA GLY A 69 7.27 11.65 9.04
C GLY A 69 8.19 10.91 8.07
N VAL A 70 9.36 10.45 8.54
CA VAL A 70 10.26 9.64 7.71
C VAL A 70 9.61 8.30 7.35
N VAL A 71 9.05 7.61 8.34
CA VAL A 71 8.38 6.32 8.10
C VAL A 71 7.18 6.49 7.19
N SER A 72 6.37 7.53 7.38
CA SER A 72 5.22 7.77 6.52
C SER A 72 5.63 8.13 5.09
N LEU A 73 6.65 8.98 4.88
CA LEU A 73 7.17 9.33 3.55
C LEU A 73 7.84 8.16 2.83
N MET A 74 8.46 7.25 3.56
CA MET A 74 9.02 6.03 2.99
C MET A 74 7.91 5.06 2.54
N GLY A 75 6.77 5.07 3.26
CA GLY A 75 5.62 4.21 2.95
C GLY A 75 5.91 2.73 3.20
N VAL A 76 5.05 1.87 2.66
CA VAL A 76 5.18 0.41 2.76
C VAL A 76 5.06 -0.19 1.36
N ASP A 77 6.07 -0.97 0.95
CA ASP A 77 6.13 -1.63 -0.37
C ASP A 77 5.92 -0.69 -1.58
N GLY A 78 6.34 0.58 -1.45
CA GLY A 78 6.15 1.60 -2.49
C GLY A 78 4.74 2.18 -2.57
N GLY A 79 3.85 1.83 -1.64
CA GLY A 79 2.53 2.42 -1.48
C GLY A 79 2.42 3.34 -0.26
N SER A 80 1.28 4.02 -0.15
CA SER A 80 1.00 4.96 0.94
C SER A 80 0.59 4.24 2.24
N LEU A 81 0.85 4.88 3.39
CA LEU A 81 0.61 4.28 4.70
C LEU A 81 -0.89 4.02 4.97
N PHE A 82 -1.78 4.91 4.51
CA PHE A 82 -3.23 4.70 4.65
C PHE A 82 -3.74 3.59 3.73
N GLN A 83 -3.13 3.39 2.56
CA GLN A 83 -3.48 2.28 1.69
C GLN A 83 -3.17 0.95 2.38
N TYR A 84 -1.99 0.83 2.99
CA TYR A 84 -1.63 -0.33 3.80
C TYR A 84 -2.60 -0.55 4.96
N LEU A 85 -2.97 0.51 5.69
CA LEU A 85 -3.98 0.44 6.76
C LEU A 85 -5.34 -0.03 6.22
N GLY A 86 -5.76 0.46 5.05
CA GLY A 86 -6.98 0.02 4.38
C GLY A 86 -6.97 -1.47 4.03
N HIS A 87 -5.83 -2.01 3.57
CA HIS A 87 -5.67 -3.45 3.34
C HIS A 87 -5.83 -4.26 4.64
N ILE A 88 -5.26 -3.78 5.74
CA ILE A 88 -5.40 -4.42 7.06
C ILE A 88 -6.87 -4.39 7.52
N LEU A 89 -7.54 -3.25 7.44
CA LEU A 89 -8.95 -3.11 7.85
C LEU A 89 -9.89 -3.95 6.97
N ARG A 90 -9.62 -4.00 5.66
CA ARG A 90 -10.36 -4.86 4.73
C ARG A 90 -10.16 -6.33 5.07
N PHE A 91 -8.93 -6.74 5.35
CA PHE A 91 -8.64 -8.09 5.82
C PHE A 91 -9.37 -8.39 7.13
N TRP A 92 -9.36 -7.45 8.08
CA TRP A 92 -10.00 -7.57 9.39
C TRP A 92 -11.53 -7.75 9.31
N THR A 93 -12.17 -7.09 8.35
CA THR A 93 -13.62 -7.15 8.11
C THR A 93 -14.04 -8.34 7.25
N HIS A 94 -13.27 -8.70 6.22
CA HIS A 94 -13.62 -9.75 5.27
C HIS A 94 -13.20 -11.16 5.70
N ARG A 95 -12.28 -11.30 6.66
CA ARG A 95 -11.90 -12.61 7.25
C ARG A 95 -13.06 -13.37 7.89
N ARG A 96 -14.21 -12.73 8.16
CA ARG A 96 -15.42 -13.38 8.68
C ARG A 96 -16.32 -13.98 7.58
N LYS A 97 -15.93 -13.96 6.31
CA LYS A 97 -16.65 -14.64 5.22
C LYS A 97 -15.76 -15.70 4.57
N LEU A 98 -15.52 -16.79 5.28
CA LEU A 98 -15.07 -18.03 4.65
C LEU A 98 -16.23 -18.55 3.80
N HIS A 99 -16.29 -18.16 2.53
CA HIS A 99 -17.02 -18.94 1.54
C HIS A 99 -16.27 -20.27 1.42
N PHE A 100 -16.67 -21.24 2.24
CA PHE A 100 -16.33 -22.63 2.04
C PHE A 100 -17.01 -23.04 0.72
N ARG A 101 -16.36 -22.73 -0.41
CA ARG A 101 -16.72 -23.28 -1.71
C ARG A 101 -16.36 -24.75 -1.60
N ARG A 102 -17.27 -25.53 -1.02
CA ARG A 102 -17.24 -26.99 -1.02
C ARG A 102 -17.00 -27.36 -2.48
N VAL A 103 -15.78 -27.78 -2.80
CA VAL A 103 -15.43 -28.39 -4.08
C VAL A 103 -16.11 -29.77 -4.08
N SER A 104 -17.44 -29.78 -4.12
CA SER A 104 -18.27 -30.98 -4.15
C SER A 104 -18.32 -31.61 -5.55
N SER A 105 -17.60 -31.05 -6.52
CA SER A 105 -17.69 -31.48 -7.91
C SER A 105 -16.70 -32.56 -8.32
N TYR A 106 -15.73 -32.92 -7.48
CA TYR A 106 -14.78 -34.02 -7.80
C TYR A 106 -15.33 -35.43 -7.51
N GLY A 107 -16.43 -35.55 -6.74
CA GLY A 107 -16.99 -36.85 -6.35
C GLY A 107 -18.18 -37.34 -7.18
N LYS A 108 -18.85 -36.47 -7.94
CA LYS A 108 -20.09 -36.83 -8.67
C LYS A 108 -19.82 -37.51 -10.01
N GLU A 109 -18.65 -37.30 -10.61
CA GLU A 109 -18.27 -37.93 -11.88
C GLU A 109 -18.01 -39.43 -11.70
N LYS A 110 -17.30 -39.82 -10.63
CA LYS A 110 -16.99 -41.24 -10.35
C LYS A 110 -18.24 -42.09 -10.05
N ARG A 111 -19.31 -41.49 -9.49
CA ARG A 111 -20.58 -42.21 -9.26
C ARG A 111 -21.41 -42.39 -10.53
N LYS A 112 -21.30 -41.51 -11.53
CA LYS A 112 -22.02 -41.66 -12.81
C LYS A 112 -21.34 -42.69 -13.73
N ALA A 113 -20.00 -42.78 -13.70
CA ALA A 113 -19.27 -43.81 -14.45
C ALA A 113 -19.57 -45.24 -13.95
N LYS A 114 -19.71 -45.43 -12.63
CA LYS A 114 -20.00 -46.76 -12.05
C LYS A 114 -21.44 -47.25 -12.26
N LYS A 115 -22.39 -46.37 -12.63
CA LYS A 115 -23.81 -46.72 -12.83
C LYS A 115 -24.18 -47.05 -14.29
N LYS A 116 -23.26 -46.86 -15.24
CA LYS A 116 -23.49 -47.10 -16.68
C LYS A 116 -22.88 -48.42 -17.19
N GLY A 117 -22.30 -49.23 -16.31
CA GLY A 117 -21.66 -50.51 -16.65
C GLY A 117 -22.25 -51.70 -15.90
N GLY A 118 -23.55 -51.66 -15.61
CA GLY A 118 -24.32 -52.78 -15.06
C GLY A 118 -25.47 -53.11 -15.98
#